data_AF-A0A504TSP4-F1
#
_entry.id   AF-A0A504TSP4-F1
#
_cell.length_a   1.000
_cell.length_b   1.000
_cell.length_c   1.000
_cell.angle_alpha   90.00
_cell.angle_beta   90.00
_cell.angle_gamma   90.00
#
_symmetry.space_group_name_H-M   'P 1'
#
loop_
_entity.id
_entity.type
_entity.pdbx_description
1 polymer ?
#
loop_
_entity_poly.entity_id
_entity_poly.type
_entity_poly.pdbx_seq_one_letter_code
_entity_poly.pdbx_strand_id
1 'polypeptide(L)'
;MNTANPQLEGLYLALSALVRQMITIGVLSQEDLDTAMAQAREQAEADFESSPLPDANRKAVLFPIELLALAGKGEAETFRALARRVALGT
;
A
#
# COMPACT_ATOMS: atom_id res chain seq x y z
N MET A 1 14.57 5.71 -1.94
CA MET A 1 13.28 6.33 -1.57
C MET A 1 13.51 7.82 -1.55
N ASN A 2 12.85 8.60 -2.43
CA ASN A 2 12.61 10.01 -2.07
C ASN A 2 11.91 9.95 -0.71
N THR A 3 12.46 10.60 0.31
CA THR A 3 11.85 10.70 1.64
C THR A 3 10.37 11.01 1.44
N ALA A 4 9.51 10.05 1.78
CA ALA A 4 8.08 10.29 1.76
C ALA A 4 7.83 11.50 2.67
N ASN A 5 6.90 12.37 2.27
CA ASN A 5 6.47 13.43 3.16
C ASN A 5 6.02 12.78 4.49
N PRO A 6 6.55 13.17 5.68
CA PRO A 6 6.16 12.57 6.96
C PRO A 6 4.63 12.53 7.19
N GLN A 7 3.89 13.45 6.59
CA GLN A 7 2.42 13.44 6.59
C GLN A 7 1.85 12.20 5.87
N LEU A 8 2.44 11.82 4.73
CA LEU A 8 2.06 10.61 4.01
C LEU A 8 2.47 9.35 4.78
N GLU A 9 3.64 9.34 5.43
CA GLU A 9 4.04 8.22 6.29
C GLU A 9 3.00 7.98 7.41
N GLY A 10 2.59 9.05 8.09
CA GLY A 10 1.52 8.99 9.11
C GLY A 10 0.18 8.55 8.53
N LEU A 11 -0.20 9.05 7.35
CA LEU A 11 -1.44 8.66 6.67
C LEU A 11 -1.46 7.17 6.32
N TYR A 12 -0.37 6.62 5.80
CA TYR A 12 -0.27 5.21 5.45
C TYR A 12 -0.37 4.30 6.68
N LEU A 13 0.24 4.71 7.80
CA LEU A 13 0.10 3.99 9.06
C LEU A 13 -1.33 4.05 9.60
N ALA A 14 -1.98 5.21 9.54
CA ALA A 14 -3.36 5.37 9.99
C ALA A 14 -4.31 4.48 9.15
N LEU A 15 -4.17 4.48 7.83
CA LEU A 15 -4.95 3.63 6.93
C LEU A 15 -4.67 2.14 7.17
N SER A 16 -3.41 1.75 7.32
CA SER A 16 -3.04 0.35 7.63
C SER A 16 -3.66 -0.11 8.95
N ALA A 17 -3.66 0.73 9.98
CA ALA A 17 -4.29 0.43 11.27
C ALA A 17 -5.82 0.26 11.14
N LEU A 18 -6.49 1.14 10.37
CA LEU A 18 -7.92 1.02 10.11
C LEU A 18 -8.26 -0.27 9.37
N VAL A 19 -7.54 -0.59 8.29
CA VAL A 19 -7.73 -1.82 7.51
C VAL A 19 -7.52 -3.06 8.38
N ARG A 20 -6.45 -3.09 9.18
CA ARG A 20 -6.19 -4.17 10.12
C ARG A 20 -7.30 -4.34 11.14
N GLN A 21 -7.84 -3.24 11.66
CA GLN A 21 -8.96 -3.27 12.59
C GLN A 21 -10.21 -3.85 11.91
N MET A 22 -10.51 -3.42 10.67
CA MET A 22 -11.62 -3.97 9.87
C MET A 22 -11.48 -5.47 9.65
N ILE A 23 -10.26 -5.96 9.38
CA ILE A 23 -10.00 -7.40 9.25
C ILE A 23 -10.21 -8.12 10.58
N THR A 24 -9.69 -7.55 11.66
CA THR A 24 -9.76 -8.15 13.01
C THR A 24 -11.21 -8.31 13.48
N ILE A 25 -12.09 -7.35 13.15
CA ILE A 25 -13.52 -7.41 13.49
C ILE A 25 -14.38 -8.11 12.42
N GLY A 26 -13.78 -8.64 11.36
CA GLY A 26 -14.46 -9.41 10.31
C GLY A 26 -15.28 -8.59 9.30
N VAL A 27 -15.04 -7.28 9.19
CA VAL A 27 -15.67 -6.41 8.18
C VAL A 27 -15.05 -6.60 6.80
N LEU A 28 -13.77 -6.96 6.74
CA LEU A 28 -13.01 -7.19 5.50
C LEU A 28 -12.22 -8.49 5.65
N SER A 29 -12.15 -9.35 4.63
CA SER A 29 -11.17 -10.45 4.64
C SER A 29 -9.83 -10.01 4.04
N GLN A 30 -8.75 -10.74 4.33
CA GLN A 30 -7.47 -10.50 3.66
C GLN A 30 -7.56 -10.69 2.13
N GLU A 31 -8.41 -11.61 1.67
CA GLU A 31 -8.66 -11.85 0.25
C GLU A 31 -9.38 -10.67 -0.43
N ASP A 32 -10.38 -10.08 0.26
CA ASP A 32 -11.06 -8.87 -0.22
C ASP A 32 -10.07 -7.70 -0.34
N LEU A 33 -9.18 -7.54 0.64
CA LEU A 33 -8.14 -6.52 0.62
C LEU A 33 -7.17 -6.74 -0.55
N ASP A 34 -6.67 -7.96 -0.72
CA ASP A 34 -5.74 -8.30 -1.81
C ASP A 34 -6.40 -8.05 -3.18
N THR A 35 -7.68 -8.39 -3.34
CA THR A 35 -8.46 -8.12 -4.55
C THR A 35 -8.60 -6.62 -4.81
N ALA A 36 -8.97 -5.84 -3.79
CA ALA A 36 -9.11 -4.39 -3.90
C ALA A 36 -7.78 -3.70 -4.27
N MET A 37 -6.66 -4.16 -3.69
CA MET A 37 -5.33 -3.63 -4.00
C MET A 37 -4.87 -4.02 -5.41
N ALA A 38 -5.19 -5.22 -5.88
CA ALA A 38 -4.93 -5.63 -7.26
C ALA A 38 -5.69 -4.75 -8.27
N GLN A 39 -6.98 -4.47 -8.01
CA GLN A 39 -7.78 -3.57 -8.84
C GLN A 39 -7.25 -2.13 -8.84
N ALA A 40 -6.84 -1.61 -7.68
CA ALA A 40 -6.23 -0.28 -7.59
C ALA A 40 -4.92 -0.20 -8.36
N ARG A 41 -4.11 -1.28 -8.32
CA ARG A 41 -2.88 -1.39 -9.10
C ARG A 41 -3.15 -1.36 -10.60
N GLU A 42 -4.09 -2.17 -11.08
CA GLU A 42 -4.46 -2.21 -12.50
C GLU A 42 -4.90 -0.83 -13.01
N GLN A 43 -5.71 -0.11 -12.23
CA GLN A 43 -6.13 1.25 -12.56
C GLN A 43 -4.94 2.22 -12.65
N ALA A 44 -3.99 2.15 -11.72
CA ALA A 44 -2.78 2.97 -11.76
C ALA A 44 -1.90 2.63 -12.97
N GLU A 45 -1.73 1.34 -13.28
CA GLU A 45 -0.94 0.89 -14.43
C GLU A 45 -1.56 1.35 -15.76
N ALA A 46 -2.89 1.25 -15.91
CA ALA A 46 -3.61 1.78 -17.07
C ALA A 46 -3.45 3.30 -17.23
N ASP A 47 -3.49 4.06 -16.13
CA ASP A 47 -3.21 5.51 -16.16
C ASP A 47 -1.80 5.79 -16.69
N PHE A 48 -0.81 5.03 -16.21
CA PHE A 48 0.57 5.20 -16.66
C PHE A 48 0.80 4.81 -18.13
N GLU A 49 -0.01 3.93 -18.71
CA GLU A 49 0.04 3.61 -20.14
C GLU A 49 -0.52 4.77 -20.97
N SER A 50 -1.59 5.41 -20.50
CA SER A 50 -2.21 6.57 -21.16
C SER A 50 -1.37 7.85 -21.03
N SER A 51 -0.63 8.00 -19.93
CA SER A 51 0.21 9.15 -19.61
C SER A 51 1.50 8.68 -18.93
N PRO A 52 2.57 8.41 -19.71
CA PRO A 52 3.80 7.84 -19.16
C PRO A 52 4.48 8.72 -18.11
N LEU A 53 4.50 8.22 -16.87
CA LEU A 53 5.26 8.81 -15.78
C LEU A 53 6.69 8.25 -15.73
N PRO A 54 7.69 9.02 -15.25
CA PRO A 54 8.99 8.50 -14.89
C PRO A 54 8.90 7.36 -13.85
N ASP A 55 9.83 6.42 -13.88
CA ASP A 55 9.83 5.25 -12.99
C ASP A 55 9.72 5.59 -11.51
N ALA A 56 10.37 6.68 -11.08
CA ALA A 56 10.30 7.14 -9.70
C ALA A 56 8.87 7.55 -9.29
N ASN A 57 8.12 8.16 -10.21
CA ASN A 57 6.75 8.59 -9.98
C ASN A 57 5.80 7.38 -10.01
N ARG A 58 5.99 6.43 -10.94
CA ARG A 58 5.24 5.17 -10.96
C ARG A 58 5.38 4.44 -9.62
N LYS A 59 6.61 4.29 -9.13
CA LYS A 59 6.88 3.68 -7.81
C LYS A 59 6.22 4.44 -6.66
N ALA A 60 6.21 5.78 -6.70
CA ALA A 60 5.55 6.57 -5.67
C ALA A 60 4.02 6.35 -5.63
N VAL A 61 3.39 6.19 -6.80
CA VAL A 61 1.95 5.88 -6.91
C VAL A 61 1.63 4.45 -6.45
N LEU A 62 2.45 3.47 -6.84
CA LEU A 62 2.24 2.06 -6.48
C LEU A 62 2.52 1.77 -5.00
N PHE A 63 3.45 2.49 -4.38
CA PHE A 63 3.87 2.27 -3.00
C PHE A 63 2.73 2.18 -1.95
N PRO A 64 1.78 3.13 -1.87
CA PRO A 64 0.67 3.01 -0.91
C PRO A 64 -0.21 1.78 -1.14
N ILE A 65 -0.39 1.36 -2.38
CA ILE A 65 -1.19 0.17 -2.73
C ILE A 65 -0.49 -1.08 -2.19
N GLU A 66 0.81 -1.22 -2.48
CA GLU A 66 1.62 -2.35 -2.03
C GLU A 66 1.75 -2.38 -0.50
N LEU A 67 1.87 -1.22 0.15
CA LEU A 67 1.92 -1.12 1.61
C LEU A 67 0.61 -1.55 2.26
N LEU A 68 -0.53 -1.09 1.73
CA LEU A 68 -1.84 -1.44 2.31
C LEU A 68 -2.19 -2.92 2.11
N ALA A 69 -1.70 -3.57 1.05
CA ALA A 69 -1.82 -5.03 0.86
C ALA A 69 -1.15 -5.86 1.97
N LEU A 70 -0.28 -5.25 2.78
CA LEU A 70 0.37 -5.88 3.94
C LEU A 70 -0.42 -5.71 5.25
N ALA A 71 -1.49 -4.89 5.26
CA ALA A 71 -2.15 -4.47 6.49
C ALA A 71 -2.74 -5.62 7.33
N GLY A 72 -3.20 -6.71 6.70
CA GLY A 72 -3.66 -7.91 7.40
C GLY A 72 -2.62 -9.04 7.50
N LYS A 73 -1.39 -8.84 7.00
CA LYS A 73 -0.34 -9.85 6.95
C LYS A 73 0.68 -9.67 8.08
N GLY A 74 0.36 -10.23 9.25
CA GLY A 74 1.24 -10.25 10.43
C GLY A 74 0.81 -9.26 11.51
N GLU A 75 1.74 -8.79 12.35
CA GLU A 75 1.47 -7.79 13.39
C GLU A 75 1.59 -6.34 12.86
N ALA A 76 1.24 -5.36 13.71
CA ALA A 76 1.44 -3.95 13.38
C ALA A 76 2.94 -3.63 13.32
N GLU A 77 3.35 -3.00 12.22
CA GLU A 77 4.76 -2.71 11.93
C GLU A 77 5.00 -1.20 11.79
N THR A 78 6.25 -0.77 11.98
CA THR A 78 6.64 0.62 11.70
C THR A 78 6.59 0.90 10.20
N PHE A 79 6.46 2.18 9.82
CA PHE A 79 6.50 2.59 8.42
C PHE A 79 7.76 2.07 7.70
N ARG A 80 8.92 2.15 8.35
CA ARG A 80 10.19 1.68 7.78
C ARG A 80 10.23 0.18 7.55
N ALA A 81 9.59 -0.61 8.41
CA ALA A 81 9.49 -2.05 8.24
C ALA A 81 8.58 -2.41 7.06
N LEU A 82 7.39 -1.80 6.98
CA LEU A 82 6.47 -1.97 5.85
C LEU A 82 7.10 -1.51 4.53
N ALA A 83 7.75 -0.35 4.51
CA ALA A 83 8.44 0.15 3.33
C ALA A 83 9.55 -0.79 2.85
N ARG A 84 10.25 -1.43 3.79
CA ARG A 84 11.28 -2.44 3.47
C ARG A 84 10.63 -3.69 2.87
N ARG A 85 9.51 -4.16 3.42
CA ARG A 85 8.75 -5.30 2.89
C ARG A 85 8.30 -5.06 1.45
N VAL A 86 7.73 -3.88 1.19
CA VAL A 86 7.37 -3.44 -0.16
C VAL A 86 8.58 -3.44 -1.09
N ALA A 87 9.71 -2.87 -0.66
CA ALA A 87 10.93 -2.83 -1.47
C ALA A 87 11.52 -4.22 -1.77
N LEU A 88 11.24 -5.23 -0.94
CA LEU A 88 11.72 -6.61 -1.11
C LEU A 88 10.67 -7.54 -1.76
N GLY A 89 9.41 -7.12 -1.85
CA GLY A 89 8.30 -7.96 -2.32
C GLY A 89 7.94 -9.10 -1.35
N THR A 90 8.04 -8.87 -0.03
CA THR A 90 7.88 -9.89 1.04
C THR A 90 6.79 -9.56 2.06
#